data_AF-A0A3S4IK93-F1
#
_entry.id   AF-A0A3S4IK93-F1
#
_cell.length_a   1.000
_cell.length_b   1.000
_cell.length_c   1.000
_cell.angle_alpha   90.00
_cell.angle_beta   90.00
_cell.angle_gamma   90.00
#
_symmetry.space_group_name_H-M   'P 1'
#
loop_
_entity.id
_entity.type
_entity.pdbx_description
1 polymer ?
#
loop_
_entity_poly.entity_id
_entity_poly.type
_entity_poly.pdbx_seq_one_letter_code
_entity_poly.pdbx_strand_id
1 'polypeptide(L)'
;MRHYKRAETVDGKVDTRALEEVGLSEAQAQEMYRYLAIANYEDRFVVPSSHRELARDAFPEKSGCGFTFGDGCHGSDTKFNLFNSRRIDAVDVTSKTEPHA
;
A
#
# COMPACT_ATOMS: atom_id res chain seq x y z
N MET A 1 -3.97 21.77 -21.71
CA MET A 1 -4.06 20.32 -22.04
C MET A 1 -5.10 19.99 -23.11
N ARG A 2 -6.42 20.20 -22.88
CA ARG A 2 -7.47 19.81 -23.88
C ARG A 2 -7.30 20.46 -25.26
N HIS A 3 -6.97 21.75 -25.30
CA HIS A 3 -6.69 22.48 -26.55
C HIS A 3 -5.50 21.86 -27.32
N TYR A 4 -4.37 21.68 -26.63
CA TYR A 4 -3.17 21.03 -27.17
C TYR A 4 -3.45 19.64 -27.74
N LYS A 5 -4.10 18.75 -26.95
CA LYS A 5 -4.40 17.39 -27.40
C LYS A 5 -5.39 17.33 -28.57
N ARG A 6 -6.30 18.30 -28.71
CA ARG A 6 -7.18 18.40 -29.87
C ARG A 6 -6.40 18.78 -31.13
N ALA A 7 -5.55 19.80 -31.05
CA ALA A 7 -4.72 20.21 -32.19
C ALA A 7 -3.84 19.04 -32.69
N GLU A 8 -3.30 18.27 -31.75
CA GLU A 8 -2.47 17.09 -32.05
C GLU A 8 -3.28 15.95 -32.70
N THR A 9 -4.45 15.58 -32.14
CA THR A 9 -5.19 14.38 -32.60
C THR A 9 -6.16 14.64 -33.74
N VAL A 10 -6.65 15.87 -33.89
CA VAL A 10 -7.62 16.25 -34.92
C VAL A 10 -6.95 16.98 -36.07
N ASP A 11 -6.19 18.03 -35.77
CA ASP A 11 -5.60 18.91 -36.79
C ASP A 11 -4.21 18.42 -37.24
N GLY A 12 -3.63 17.41 -36.57
CA GLY A 12 -2.32 16.85 -36.86
C GLY A 12 -1.17 17.85 -36.65
N LYS A 13 -1.37 18.85 -35.79
CA LYS A 13 -0.43 19.95 -35.56
C LYS A 13 -0.12 20.10 -34.07
N VAL A 14 1.09 20.56 -33.79
CA VAL A 14 1.50 20.92 -32.43
C VAL A 14 1.13 22.38 -32.21
N ASP A 15 0.20 22.64 -31.27
CA ASP A 15 -0.23 23.98 -30.86
C ASP A 15 -0.04 24.16 -29.34
N THR A 16 1.04 24.85 -28.96
CA THR A 16 1.45 25.12 -27.59
C THR A 16 0.90 26.43 -27.02
N ARG A 17 0.18 27.25 -27.79
CA ARG A 17 -0.26 28.58 -27.36
C ARG A 17 -1.07 28.55 -26.07
N ALA A 18 -1.98 27.59 -25.96
CA ALA A 18 -2.80 27.39 -24.77
C ALA A 18 -2.05 26.73 -23.60
N LEU A 19 -0.86 26.16 -23.83
CA LEU A 19 0.04 25.69 -22.78
C LEU A 19 0.91 26.84 -22.26
N GLU A 20 1.44 27.66 -23.17
CA GLU A 20 2.25 28.85 -22.85
C GLU A 20 1.48 29.87 -22.02
N GLU A 21 0.21 30.12 -22.34
CA GLU A 21 -0.67 31.04 -21.59
C GLU A 21 -0.81 30.65 -20.11
N VAL A 22 -0.73 29.36 -19.81
CA VAL A 22 -0.84 28.81 -18.45
C VAL A 22 0.51 28.35 -17.88
N GLY A 23 1.62 28.64 -18.58
CA GLY A 23 2.97 28.28 -18.15
C GLY A 23 3.28 26.78 -18.09
N LEU A 24 2.58 25.96 -18.88
CA LEU A 24 2.83 24.51 -18.96
C LEU A 24 3.75 24.17 -20.14
N SER A 25 4.65 23.21 -19.93
CA SER A 25 5.41 22.60 -21.02
C SER A 25 4.61 21.49 -21.71
N GLU A 26 5.04 21.11 -22.92
CA GLU A 26 4.46 19.96 -23.62
C GLU A 26 4.62 18.67 -22.82
N ALA A 27 5.79 18.45 -22.21
CA ALA A 27 6.06 17.27 -21.39
C ALA A 27 5.09 17.16 -20.20
N GLN A 28 4.85 18.29 -19.51
CA GLN A 28 3.85 18.34 -18.43
C GLN A 28 2.44 18.07 -18.95
N ALA A 29 2.07 18.62 -20.10
CA ALA A 29 0.75 18.39 -20.69
C ALA A 29 0.54 16.92 -21.11
N GLN A 30 1.59 16.25 -21.60
CA GLN A 30 1.58 14.84 -21.95
C GLN A 30 1.52 13.94 -20.71
N GLU A 31 2.27 14.27 -19.67
CA GLU A 31 2.24 13.55 -18.39
C GLU A 31 0.86 13.69 -17.71
N MET A 32 0.30 14.90 -17.69
CA MET A 32 -1.08 15.13 -17.26
C MET A 32 -2.07 14.29 -18.06
N TYR A 33 -1.91 14.20 -19.39
CA TYR A 33 -2.77 13.37 -20.22
C TYR A 33 -2.62 11.87 -19.90
N ARG A 34 -1.40 11.39 -19.62
CA ARG A 34 -1.14 10.02 -19.16
C ARG A 34 -1.88 9.74 -17.86
N TYR A 35 -1.72 10.57 -16.82
CA TYR A 35 -2.32 10.32 -15.51
C TYR A 35 -3.83 10.55 -15.47
N LEU A 36 -4.35 11.56 -16.20
CA LEU A 36 -5.76 11.96 -16.10
C LEU A 36 -6.66 11.31 -17.16
N ALA A 37 -6.15 11.03 -18.36
CA ALA A 37 -6.95 10.50 -19.47
C ALA A 37 -6.71 9.02 -19.70
N ILE A 38 -5.45 8.57 -19.77
CA ILE A 38 -5.13 7.15 -19.93
C ILE A 38 -5.36 6.41 -18.61
N ALA A 39 -4.77 6.95 -17.53
CA ALA A 39 -4.97 6.50 -16.16
C ALA A 39 -4.77 4.97 -15.99
N ASN A 40 -3.59 4.48 -16.42
CA ASN A 40 -3.20 3.09 -16.20
C ASN A 40 -3.28 2.72 -14.72
N TYR A 41 -3.51 1.45 -14.39
CA TYR A 41 -3.79 1.03 -13.02
C TYR A 41 -2.64 1.38 -12.06
N GLU A 42 -1.41 1.10 -12.47
CA GLU A 42 -0.17 1.42 -11.76
C GLU A 42 0.06 2.93 -11.60
N ASP A 43 -0.48 3.73 -12.51
CA ASP A 43 -0.40 5.20 -12.47
C ASP A 43 -1.49 5.81 -11.58
N ARG A 44 -2.60 5.09 -11.34
CA ARG A 44 -3.70 5.53 -10.47
C ARG A 44 -3.42 5.29 -8.99
N PHE A 45 -2.75 4.19 -8.65
CA PHE A 45 -2.58 3.76 -7.26
C PHE A 45 -1.13 3.43 -6.95
N VAL A 46 -0.42 4.42 -6.40
CA VAL A 46 0.94 4.23 -5.87
C VAL A 46 0.86 4.06 -4.35
N VAL A 47 0.38 2.88 -3.91
CA VAL A 47 0.22 2.54 -2.49
C VAL A 47 1.36 1.60 -2.06
N PRO A 48 2.36 2.07 -1.29
CA PRO A 48 3.43 1.22 -0.80
C PRO A 48 2.95 0.30 0.34
N SER A 49 3.73 -0.76 0.61
CA SER A 49 3.50 -1.61 1.78
C SER A 49 3.65 -0.80 3.08
N SER A 50 2.76 -1.01 4.04
CA SER A 50 2.89 -0.44 5.39
C SER A 50 3.90 -1.17 6.26
N HIS A 51 4.54 -2.23 5.75
CA HIS A 51 5.60 -2.98 6.42
C HIS A 51 5.20 -3.50 7.82
N ARG A 52 4.06 -4.21 7.91
CA ARG A 52 3.53 -4.77 9.18
C ARG A 52 4.49 -5.75 9.85
N GLU A 53 5.39 -6.35 9.07
CA GLU A 53 6.42 -7.30 9.50
C GLU A 53 7.57 -6.67 10.30
N LEU A 54 7.82 -5.36 10.18
CA LEU A 54 8.97 -4.73 10.85
C LEU A 54 8.74 -4.47 12.34
N ALA A 55 7.48 -4.38 12.76
CA ALA A 55 7.10 -4.04 14.15
C ALA A 55 6.37 -5.18 14.87
N ARG A 56 6.08 -6.30 14.19
CA ARG A 56 5.28 -7.41 14.73
C ARG A 56 5.83 -8.75 14.27
N ASP A 57 5.63 -9.76 15.09
CA ASP A 57 5.93 -11.14 14.70
C ASP A 57 4.88 -11.63 13.69
N ALA A 58 5.19 -11.47 12.40
CA ALA A 58 4.25 -11.74 11.31
C ALA A 58 4.01 -13.25 11.08
N PHE A 59 4.91 -14.11 11.54
CA PHE A 59 4.83 -15.56 11.31
C PHE A 59 3.74 -16.26 12.14
N PRO A 60 3.56 -15.99 13.44
CA PRO A 60 2.41 -16.51 14.17
C PRO A 60 1.12 -15.75 13.82
N GLU A 61 1.20 -14.43 13.52
CA GLU A 61 0.02 -13.64 13.13
C GLU A 61 -0.63 -14.17 11.83
N LYS A 62 0.16 -14.47 10.78
CA LYS A 62 -0.40 -15.02 9.53
C LYS A 62 -1.14 -16.36 9.73
N SER A 63 -0.79 -17.10 10.77
CA SER A 63 -1.30 -18.46 11.01
C SER A 63 -2.57 -18.47 11.87
N GLY A 64 -2.78 -17.42 12.68
CA GLY A 64 -3.90 -17.34 13.64
C GLY A 64 -4.84 -16.14 13.47
N CYS A 65 -4.47 -15.12 12.68
CA CYS A 65 -5.31 -13.94 12.49
C CYS A 65 -6.62 -14.29 11.75
N GLY A 66 -7.77 -13.89 12.31
CA GLY A 66 -9.11 -14.14 11.77
C GLY A 66 -9.95 -15.15 12.54
N PHE A 67 -9.35 -15.90 13.46
CA PHE A 67 -10.06 -16.83 14.36
C PHE A 67 -10.58 -16.10 15.61
N THR A 68 -11.72 -15.43 15.48
CA THR A 68 -12.32 -14.63 16.58
C THR A 68 -13.17 -15.48 17.54
N PHE A 69 -12.61 -16.57 18.06
CA PHE A 69 -13.28 -17.43 19.05
C PHE A 69 -13.36 -16.82 20.46
N GLY A 70 -12.72 -15.65 20.67
CA GLY A 70 -12.73 -14.94 21.94
C GLY A 70 -11.68 -15.47 22.93
N ASP A 71 -10.41 -15.52 22.52
CA ASP A 71 -9.33 -16.03 23.38
C ASP A 71 -9.04 -15.17 24.63
N GLY A 72 -9.61 -13.96 24.71
CA GLY A 72 -9.45 -13.06 25.85
C GLY A 72 -8.03 -12.54 26.06
N CYS A 73 -7.13 -12.74 25.09
CA CYS A 73 -5.71 -12.42 25.21
C CYS A 73 -5.21 -11.44 24.14
N HIS A 74 -6.10 -10.92 23.30
CA HIS A 74 -5.79 -9.85 22.34
C HIS A 74 -5.83 -8.46 23.01
N GLY A 75 -4.85 -7.59 22.71
CA GLY A 75 -4.83 -6.19 23.15
C GLY A 75 -4.03 -5.88 24.43
N SER A 76 -3.35 -6.87 25.02
CA SER A 76 -2.46 -6.69 26.17
C SER A 76 -1.09 -7.33 25.91
N ASP A 77 -0.01 -6.67 26.34
CA ASP A 77 1.37 -7.20 26.22
C ASP A 77 1.69 -8.25 27.30
N THR A 78 0.99 -8.20 28.43
CA THR A 78 1.16 -9.17 29.51
C THR A 78 0.53 -10.53 29.16
N LYS A 79 1.27 -11.62 29.38
CA LYS A 79 0.75 -12.99 29.18
C LYS A 79 -0.32 -13.42 30.19
N PHE A 80 -0.36 -12.77 31.36
CA PHE A 80 -1.30 -13.08 32.42
C PHE A 80 -2.72 -12.64 32.03
N ASN A 81 -3.71 -13.50 32.26
CA ASN A 81 -5.13 -13.20 32.11
C ASN A 81 -5.94 -14.00 33.15
N LEU A 82 -7.14 -13.51 33.50
CA LEU A 82 -7.98 -14.10 34.56
C LEU A 82 -8.57 -15.45 34.17
N PHE A 83 -8.71 -15.73 32.88
CA PHE A 83 -9.40 -16.91 32.36
C PHE A 83 -8.47 -18.08 32.02
N ASN A 84 -7.19 -18.00 32.42
CA ASN A 84 -6.17 -19.01 32.14
C ASN A 84 -6.10 -19.41 30.64
N SER A 85 -6.37 -18.46 29.76
CA SER A 85 -6.37 -18.61 28.31
C SER A 85 -5.00 -18.29 27.71
N ARG A 86 -4.83 -18.55 26.42
CA ARG A 86 -3.61 -18.25 25.65
C ARG A 86 -4.00 -17.67 24.30
N ARG A 87 -3.15 -16.83 23.72
CA ARG A 87 -3.39 -16.23 22.40
C ARG A 87 -3.40 -17.30 21.30
N ILE A 88 -4.36 -17.18 20.38
CA ILE A 88 -4.48 -18.05 19.21
C ILE A 88 -3.37 -17.77 18.18
N ASP A 89 -2.96 -16.50 18.07
CA ASP A 89 -2.01 -16.00 17.07
C ASP A 89 -0.57 -15.88 17.61
N ALA A 90 -0.18 -16.71 18.60
CA ALA A 90 1.15 -16.70 19.22
C ALA A 90 1.69 -18.11 19.49
N VAL A 91 3.02 -18.24 19.62
CA VAL A 91 3.68 -19.50 19.99
C VAL A 91 3.88 -19.55 21.51
N ASP A 92 3.20 -20.47 22.19
CA ASP A 92 3.34 -20.67 23.64
C ASP A 92 4.49 -21.63 24.01
N VAL A 93 4.77 -22.61 23.13
CA VAL A 93 5.84 -23.60 23.33
C VAL A 93 7.16 -23.04 22.82
N THR A 94 8.06 -22.68 23.72
CA THR A 94 9.39 -22.14 23.37
C THR A 94 10.31 -23.20 22.80
N SER A 95 11.20 -22.81 21.89
CA SER A 95 12.30 -23.67 21.43
C SER A 95 13.17 -24.10 22.62
N LYS A 96 13.60 -25.36 22.64
CA LYS A 96 14.54 -25.93 23.63
C LYS A 96 15.84 -26.42 22.99
N THR A 97 16.01 -26.18 21.70
CA THR A 97 17.08 -26.74 20.87
C THR A 97 17.99 -25.65 20.33
N GLU A 98 18.19 -24.57 21.08
CA GLU A 98 19.17 -23.56 20.68
C GLU A 98 20.56 -24.21 20.64
N PRO A 99 21.32 -24.07 19.54
CA PRO A 99 22.70 -24.51 19.52
C PRO A 99 23.47 -23.63 20.51
N HIS A 100 23.87 -24.23 21.64
CA HIS A 100 24.87 -23.62 22.51
C HIS A 100 26.15 -23.46 21.70
N ALA A 101 26.50 -22.22 21.37
CA ALA A 101 27.83 -21.86 20.91
C ALA A 101 28.82 -21.88 22.09
#